data_AF-A0A268BRB0-F1
#
_entry.id   AF-A0A268BRB0-F1
#
_cell.length_a   1.000
_cell.length_b   1.000
_cell.length_c   1.000
_cell.angle_alpha   90.00
_cell.angle_beta   90.00
_cell.angle_gamma   90.00
#
_symmetry.space_group_name_H-M   'P 1'
#
loop_
_entity.id
_entity.type
_entity.pdbx_description
1 polymer ?
#
loop_
_entity_poly.entity_id
_entity_poly.type
_entity_poly.pdbx_seq_one_letter_code
_entity_poly.pdbx_strand_id
1 'polypeptide(L)' 'MGAAWALISRLSGAAYNWAAKNIGTVWNWIKNGATFEWISDKIDSIIN' A
#
# COMPACT_ATOMS: atom_id res chain seq x y z
N MET A 1 -8.39 -5.57 -7.60
CA MET A 1 -8.47 -4.30 -6.85
C MET A 1 -8.97 -4.44 -5.41
N GLY A 2 -9.86 -5.39 -5.08
CA GLY A 2 -10.34 -5.56 -3.70
C GLY A 2 -9.24 -5.80 -2.65
N ALA A 3 -8.20 -6.59 -2.97
CA ALA A 3 -7.10 -6.83 -2.04
C ALA A 3 -6.23 -5.59 -1.75
N ALA A 4 -6.12 -4.66 -2.72
CA ALA A 4 -5.40 -3.40 -2.48
C ALA A 4 -6.15 -2.51 -1.50
N TRP A 5 -7.48 -2.39 -1.64
CA TRP A 5 -8.29 -1.66 -0.67
C TRP A 5 -8.26 -2.29 0.73
N ALA A 6 -8.28 -3.62 0.82
CA ALA A 6 -8.14 -4.33 2.09
C ALA A 6 -6.77 -4.12 2.77
N LEU A 7 -5.71 -3.93 1.98
CA LEU A 7 -4.39 -3.53 2.49
C LEU A 7 -4.40 -2.08 2.95
N ILE A 8 -4.91 -1.18 2.10
CA ILE A 8 -4.94 0.27 2.37
C ILE A 8 -5.74 0.56 3.64
N SER A 9 -6.85 -0.14 3.88
CA SER A 9 -7.66 0.02 5.09
C SER A 9 -6.95 -0.40 6.38
N ARG A 10 -5.85 -1.16 6.29
CA ARG A 10 -5.00 -1.50 7.44
C ARG A 10 -3.92 -0.45 7.69
N LEU A 11 -3.60 0.37 6.70
CA LEU A 11 -2.71 1.51 6.85
C LEU A 11 -3.46 2.68 7.50
N SER A 12 -2.73 3.56 8.18
CA SER A 12 -3.28 4.74 8.82
C SER A 12 -2.45 5.99 8.49
N GLY A 13 -3.06 7.16 8.64
CA GLY A 13 -2.37 8.45 8.46
C GLY A 13 -1.82 8.69 7.05
N ALA A 14 -0.55 9.11 6.97
CA ALA A 14 0.10 9.47 5.72
C ALA A 14 0.26 8.27 4.77
N ALA A 15 0.52 7.06 5.30
CA ALA A 15 0.61 5.84 4.52
C ALA A 15 -0.71 5.49 3.82
N TYR A 16 -1.84 5.62 4.55
CA TYR A 16 -3.18 5.47 3.95
C TYR A 16 -3.40 6.46 2.79
N ASN A 17 -3.09 7.74 3.02
CA ASN A 17 -3.34 8.78 2.03
C ASN A 17 -2.49 8.60 0.76
N TRP A 18 -1.23 8.18 0.92
CA TRP A 18 -0.36 7.86 -0.21
C TRP A 18 -0.85 6.63 -0.97
N ALA A 19 -1.21 5.56 -0.25
CA ALA A 19 -1.63 4.31 -0.84
C ALA A 19 -2.99 4.40 -1.54
N ALA A 20 -3.92 5.20 -1.01
CA ALA A 20 -5.20 5.50 -1.65
C ALA A 20 -5.01 6.29 -2.96
N LYS A 21 -4.09 7.28 -2.97
CA LYS A 21 -3.74 8.04 -4.19
C LYS A 21 -3.01 7.20 -5.25
N ASN A 22 -2.22 6.21 -4.81
CA ASN A 22 -1.39 5.36 -5.66
C ASN A 22 -1.86 3.90 -5.70
N ILE A 23 -3.17 3.67 -5.62
CA ILE A 23 -3.74 2.31 -5.47
C ILE A 23 -3.37 1.36 -6.63
N GLY A 24 -3.14 1.88 -7.84
CA GLY A 24 -2.66 1.08 -8.97
C GLY A 24 -1.26 0.49 -8.73
N THR A 25 -0.38 1.27 -8.10
CA THR A 25 0.98 0.84 -7.71
C THR A 25 0.91 -0.22 -6.61
N VAL A 26 0.11 0.02 -5.57
CA VAL A 26 -0.13 -0.94 -4.48
C VAL A 26 -0.69 -2.26 -5.01
N TRP A 27 -1.65 -2.19 -5.93
CA TRP A 27 -2.21 -3.37 -6.59
C TRP A 27 -1.17 -4.14 -7.40
N ASN A 28 -0.27 -3.46 -8.11
CA ASN A 28 0.82 -4.12 -8.84
C ASN A 28 1.80 -4.82 -7.89
N TRP A 29 2.15 -4.21 -6.76
CA TRP A 29 2.99 -4.87 -5.75
C TRP A 29 2.34 -6.15 -5.21
N ILE A 30 1.03 -6.10 -4.91
CA ILE A 30 0.28 -7.28 -4.48
C ILE A 30 0.26 -8.36 -5.59
N LYS A 31 0.05 -7.98 -6.86
CA LYS A 31 0.10 -8.94 -7.99
C LYS A 31 1.49 -9.56 -8.18
N ASN A 32 2.54 -8.81 -7.84
CA ASN A 32 3.92 -9.29 -7.87
C ASN A 32 4.30 -10.13 -6.64
N GLY A 33 3.35 -10.42 -5.74
CA GLY A 33 3.59 -11.23 -4.55
C GLY A 33 4.26 -10.48 -3.39
N ALA A 34 4.24 -9.14 -3.41
CA ALA A 34 4.74 -8.37 -2.28
C ALA A 34 3.89 -8.62 -1.03
N THR A 35 4.55 -8.77 0.11
CA THR A 35 3.90 -8.96 1.41
C THR A 35 3.37 -7.63 1.95
N PHE A 36 2.40 -7.71 2.86
CA PHE A 36 1.86 -6.54 3.54
C PHE A 36 2.95 -5.72 4.25
N GLU A 37 3.88 -6.39 4.96
CA GLU A 37 4.99 -5.75 5.68
C GLU A 37 5.88 -4.98 4.71
N TRP A 38 6.30 -5.60 3.60
CA TRP A 38 7.10 -4.93 2.59
C TRP A 38 6.38 -3.71 2.01
N ILE A 39 5.07 -3.82 1.74
CA ILE A 39 4.28 -2.71 1.19
C ILE A 39 4.18 -1.57 2.22
N SER A 40 3.94 -1.87 3.50
CA SER A 40 3.88 -0.86 4.56
C SER A 40 5.22 -0.15 4.71
N ASP A 41 6.31 -0.89 4.87
CA ASP A 41 7.67 -0.34 4.99
C ASP A 41 8.06 0.48 3.76
N LYS A 42 7.64 0.02 2.56
CA LYS A 42 7.93 0.73 1.32
C LYS A 42 7.19 2.06 1.27
N ILE A 43 5.93 2.10 1.68
CA ILE A 43 5.13 3.32 1.72
C ILE A 43 5.69 4.28 2.77
N ASP A 44 6.03 3.78 3.96
CA ASP A 44 6.65 4.57 5.02
C ASP A 44 7.99 5.16 4.58
N SER A 45 8.79 4.41 3.82
CA SER A 45 10.02 4.91 3.19
C SER A 45 9.81 5.91 2.05
N ILE A 46 8.62 6.02 1.48
CA ILE A 46 8.32 6.98 0.39
C ILE A 46 7.79 8.30 0.97
N ILE A 47 7.02 8.22 2.05
CA ILE A 47 6.40 9.39 2.70
C ILE A 47 7.32 10.08 3.71
N ASN A 48 8.37 9.39 4.16
CA ASN A 48 9.38 9.86 5.11
C ASN A 48 10.68 10.19 4.37
#